data_AF-A0A2S6F032-F1
#
_entry.id   AF-A0A2S6F032-F1
#
_cell.length_a   1.000
_cell.length_b   1.000
_cell.length_c   1.000
_cell.angle_alpha   90.00
_cell.angle_beta   90.00
_cell.angle_gamma   90.00
#
_symmetry.space_group_name_H-M   'P 1'
#
loop_
_entity.id
_entity.type
_entity.pdbx_description
1 polymer ?
#
loop_
_entity_poly.entity_id
_entity_poly.type
_entity_poly.pdbx_seq_one_letter_code
_entity_poly.pdbx_strand_id
1 'polypeptide(L)'
;MGSSYNDWLKSSYSELKKINIIENLIKENNLAKAKMLLNNLDLTTLIKYTELSKTITDFCEEPEQNDIWRAHLQSFNEDDFSFEEYLPVTLSQLVKGIYFYGQAAECREVEGKAFGDNELEFLRKSAHHHCFYAYNSLSTWAYEKYKMGLNDYSLLTLHYAQKASQYHWTPGYLLFYKTCLNLAILSHSPSLPYQEALEALLIARKLAEHPYSISAINNAYFGKGLIHGNKTQFESWDKAISETIVKGKIPSALINKIYDKASEKAKQILDEFTHEVKDKSEEEKLENEAAPTLSI
;
A
#
# COMPACT_ATOMS: atom_id res chain seq x y z
N MET A 1 4.09 11.50 24.35
CA MET A 1 3.11 10.59 24.98
C MET A 1 2.48 9.80 23.85
N GLY A 2 2.71 8.49 23.76
CA GLY A 2 2.03 7.65 22.77
C GLY A 2 0.57 7.48 23.20
N SER A 3 -0.31 8.31 22.66
CA SER A 3 -1.76 8.24 22.93
C SER A 3 -2.42 7.20 22.03
N SER A 4 -3.42 6.49 22.55
CA SER A 4 -4.23 5.57 21.74
C SER A 4 -4.91 6.28 20.57
N TYR A 5 -5.32 5.57 19.52
CA TYR A 5 -6.04 6.20 18.42
C TYR A 5 -7.36 6.82 18.87
N ASN A 6 -8.07 6.17 19.81
CA ASN A 6 -9.29 6.72 20.38
C ASN A 6 -9.05 8.04 21.12
N ASP A 7 -7.89 8.19 21.78
CA ASP A 7 -7.49 9.47 22.37
C ASP A 7 -7.15 10.51 21.30
N TRP A 8 -6.50 10.10 20.21
CA TRP A 8 -6.20 10.95 19.07
C TRP A 8 -7.46 11.49 18.37
N LEU A 9 -8.51 10.68 18.24
CA LEU A 9 -9.80 11.08 17.65
C LEU A 9 -10.63 12.01 18.54
N LYS A 10 -10.40 12.07 19.85
CA LYS A 10 -11.17 12.95 20.74
C LYS A 10 -11.04 14.38 20.26
N SER A 11 -12.18 15.01 20.03
CA SER A 11 -12.26 16.36 19.49
C SER A 11 -12.75 17.34 20.53
N SER A 12 -12.06 18.46 20.63
CA SER A 12 -12.50 19.61 21.41
C SER A 12 -13.73 20.27 20.76
N TYR A 13 -14.50 21.02 21.55
CA TYR A 13 -15.59 21.83 21.04
C TYR A 13 -15.15 22.82 19.94
N SER A 14 -13.93 23.35 20.05
CA SER A 14 -13.34 24.24 19.05
C SER A 14 -13.09 23.53 17.72
N GLU A 15 -12.57 22.30 17.75
CA GLU A 15 -12.37 21.49 16.54
C GLU A 15 -13.70 21.15 15.86
N LEU A 16 -14.72 20.72 16.62
CA LEU A 16 -16.05 20.45 16.08
C LEU A 16 -16.66 21.68 15.41
N LYS A 17 -16.45 22.88 15.98
CA LYS A 17 -16.87 24.13 15.35
C LYS A 17 -16.15 24.40 14.03
N LYS A 18 -14.85 24.10 13.94
CA LYS A 18 -14.06 24.25 12.71
C LYS A 18 -14.52 23.27 11.62
N ILE A 19 -14.80 22.02 11.98
CA ILE A 19 -15.38 21.01 11.07
C ILE A 19 -16.70 21.54 10.50
N ASN A 20 -17.62 22.00 11.35
CA ASN A 20 -18.91 22.53 10.91
C ASN A 20 -18.77 23.73 9.95
N ILE A 21 -17.77 24.60 10.14
CA ILE A 21 -17.52 25.71 9.21
C ILE A 21 -17.17 25.18 7.82
N ILE A 22 -16.28 24.19 7.72
CA ILE A 22 -15.88 23.61 6.43
C ILE A 22 -17.05 22.85 5.81
N GLU A 23 -17.80 22.06 6.59
CA GLU A 23 -18.99 21.37 6.09
C GLU A 23 -20.03 22.32 5.49
N ASN A 24 -20.30 23.44 6.16
CA ASN A 24 -21.26 24.42 5.67
C ASN A 24 -20.77 25.06 4.36
N LEU A 25 -19.48 25.36 4.25
CA LEU A 25 -18.92 25.87 2.99
C LEU A 25 -19.09 24.87 1.84
N ILE A 26 -18.89 23.57 2.09
CA ILE A 26 -19.11 22.53 1.07
C ILE A 26 -20.59 22.45 0.69
N LYS A 27 -21.50 22.40 1.68
CA LYS A 27 -22.96 22.32 1.47
C LYS A 27 -23.54 23.55 0.74
N GLU A 28 -22.96 24.73 0.97
CA GLU A 28 -23.32 25.99 0.31
C GLU A 28 -22.62 26.18 -1.05
N ASN A 29 -21.90 25.16 -1.55
CA ASN A 29 -21.15 25.20 -2.80
C ASN A 29 -20.03 26.26 -2.85
N ASN A 30 -19.53 26.69 -1.69
CA ASN A 30 -18.37 27.57 -1.53
C ASN A 30 -17.05 26.76 -1.58
N LEU A 31 -16.91 25.92 -2.62
CA LEU A 31 -15.88 24.86 -2.70
C LEU A 31 -14.44 25.39 -2.67
N ALA A 32 -14.16 26.50 -3.36
CA ALA A 32 -12.84 27.12 -3.37
C ALA A 32 -12.40 27.57 -1.97
N LYS A 33 -13.33 28.10 -1.17
CA LYS A 33 -13.04 28.53 0.20
C LYS A 33 -12.89 27.34 1.14
N ALA A 34 -13.68 26.28 0.96
CA ALA A 34 -13.50 25.03 1.70
C ALA A 34 -12.12 24.42 1.42
N LYS A 35 -11.75 24.28 0.14
CA LYS A 35 -10.44 23.79 -0.31
C LYS A 35 -9.29 24.62 0.24
N MET A 36 -9.39 25.96 0.19
CA MET A 36 -8.38 26.85 0.78
C MET A 36 -8.19 26.60 2.28
N LEU A 37 -9.27 26.40 3.04
CA LEU A 37 -9.16 26.10 4.48
C LEU A 37 -8.54 24.72 4.73
N LEU A 38 -8.88 23.71 3.91
CA LEU A 38 -8.32 22.36 4.01
C LEU A 38 -6.82 22.34 3.70
N ASN A 39 -6.36 23.08 2.69
CA ASN A 39 -4.94 23.22 2.36
C ASN A 39 -4.09 23.89 3.45
N ASN A 40 -4.71 24.64 4.36
CA ASN A 40 -4.03 25.28 5.48
C ASN A 40 -3.94 24.38 6.73
N LEU A 41 -4.53 23.19 6.70
CA LEU A 41 -4.46 22.24 7.81
C LEU A 41 -3.14 21.46 7.73
N ASP A 42 -2.57 21.16 8.89
CA ASP A 42 -1.58 20.10 8.96
C ASP A 42 -2.22 18.73 8.68
N LEU A 43 -1.41 17.77 8.25
CA LEU A 43 -1.91 16.46 7.82
C LEU A 43 -2.66 15.71 8.94
N THR A 44 -2.23 15.87 10.20
CA THR A 44 -2.89 15.24 11.35
C THR A 44 -4.32 15.75 11.47
N THR A 45 -4.49 17.07 11.45
CA THR A 45 -5.81 17.70 11.53
C THR A 45 -6.67 17.40 10.31
N LEU A 46 -6.10 17.41 9.10
CA LEU A 46 -6.81 17.08 7.86
C LEU A 46 -7.37 15.65 7.92
N ILE A 47 -6.54 14.66 8.26
CA ILE A 47 -6.98 13.26 8.35
C ILE A 47 -8.05 13.12 9.44
N LYS A 48 -7.86 13.74 10.61
CA LYS A 48 -8.85 13.73 11.69
C LYS A 48 -10.19 14.31 11.23
N TYR A 49 -10.20 15.39 10.44
CA TYR A 49 -11.43 15.97 9.92
C TYR A 49 -12.14 15.03 8.95
N THR A 50 -11.40 14.33 8.09
CA THR A 50 -11.99 13.30 7.22
C THR A 50 -12.62 12.16 8.03
N GLU A 51 -11.94 11.67 9.08
CA GLU A 51 -12.48 10.60 9.94
C GLU A 51 -13.75 11.01 10.72
N LEU A 52 -13.90 12.30 11.02
CA LEU A 52 -15.03 12.81 11.81
C LEU A 52 -16.20 13.34 10.96
N SER A 53 -15.97 13.64 9.68
CA SER A 53 -16.96 14.22 8.79
C SER A 53 -17.02 13.50 7.46
N LYS A 54 -18.18 12.88 7.20
CA LYS A 54 -18.47 12.28 5.89
C LYS A 54 -18.45 13.32 4.77
N THR A 55 -18.99 14.51 5.00
CA THR A 55 -19.01 15.58 3.99
C THR A 55 -17.60 16.02 3.59
N ILE A 56 -16.69 16.18 4.57
CA ILE A 56 -15.30 16.53 4.28
C ILE A 56 -14.59 15.37 3.59
N THR A 57 -14.79 14.13 4.03
CA THR A 57 -14.23 12.96 3.34
C THR A 57 -14.66 12.89 1.89
N ASP A 58 -15.97 12.90 1.62
CA ASP A 58 -16.50 12.76 0.27
C ASP A 58 -15.94 13.86 -0.66
N PHE A 59 -15.87 15.12 -0.19
CA PHE A 59 -15.28 16.23 -0.93
C PHE A 59 -13.77 16.06 -1.16
N CYS A 60 -13.03 15.56 -0.18
CA CYS A 60 -11.57 15.37 -0.31
C CYS A 60 -11.19 14.16 -1.16
N GLU A 61 -12.10 13.23 -1.45
CA GLU A 61 -11.85 12.06 -2.31
C GLU A 61 -12.19 12.35 -3.79
N GLU A 62 -12.73 13.53 -4.11
CA GLU A 62 -12.93 13.99 -5.49
C GLU A 62 -11.59 14.27 -6.21
N PRO A 63 -11.48 13.98 -7.52
CA PRO A 63 -10.23 14.16 -8.27
C PRO A 63 -9.66 15.58 -8.24
N GLU A 64 -10.51 16.61 -8.20
CA GLU A 64 -10.16 18.02 -8.21
C GLU A 64 -9.46 18.47 -6.90
N GLN A 65 -9.41 17.60 -5.90
CA GLN A 65 -8.88 17.83 -4.55
C GLN A 65 -7.60 17.02 -4.33
N ASN A 66 -7.14 16.28 -5.34
CA ASN A 66 -5.89 15.52 -5.28
C ASN A 66 -4.66 16.39 -4.97
N ASP A 67 -4.66 17.67 -5.33
CA ASP A 67 -3.57 18.59 -4.98
C ASP A 67 -3.40 18.78 -3.47
N ILE A 68 -4.48 18.70 -2.68
CA ILE A 68 -4.42 18.74 -1.21
C ILE A 68 -3.53 17.59 -0.71
N TRP A 69 -3.80 16.38 -1.18
CA TRP A 69 -3.06 15.18 -0.79
C TRP A 69 -1.65 15.16 -1.38
N ARG A 70 -1.46 15.64 -2.61
CA ARG A 70 -0.16 15.65 -3.29
C ARG A 70 0.85 16.53 -2.57
N ALA A 71 0.40 17.69 -2.06
CA ALA A 71 1.24 18.57 -1.25
C ALA A 71 1.77 17.86 0.00
N HIS A 72 0.92 17.07 0.66
CA HIS A 72 1.34 16.26 1.81
C HIS A 72 2.22 15.06 1.42
N LEU A 73 1.96 14.40 0.28
CA LEU A 73 2.83 13.33 -0.20
C LEU A 73 4.26 13.85 -0.45
N GLN A 74 4.38 14.99 -1.10
CA GLN A 74 5.68 15.62 -1.37
C GLN A 74 6.42 16.01 -0.10
N SER A 75 5.72 16.32 0.99
CA SER A 75 6.34 16.60 2.29
C SER A 75 6.99 15.38 2.95
N PHE A 76 6.67 14.16 2.49
CA PHE A 76 7.34 12.93 2.94
C PHE A 76 8.59 12.58 2.12
N ASN A 77 8.85 13.30 1.03
CA ASN A 77 10.02 13.03 0.19
C ASN A 77 11.30 13.46 0.91
N GLU A 78 12.35 12.68 0.72
CA GLU A 78 13.71 12.94 1.18
C GLU A 78 14.62 13.22 -0.02
N ASP A 79 15.83 13.73 0.22
CA ASP A 79 16.76 14.15 -0.85
C ASP A 79 17.04 13.01 -1.88
N ASP A 80 17.16 11.77 -1.40
CA ASP A 80 17.50 10.59 -2.21
C ASP A 80 16.31 9.65 -2.46
N PHE A 81 15.08 10.03 -2.04
CA PHE A 81 13.89 9.18 -2.19
C PHE A 81 12.61 10.01 -2.29
N SER A 82 11.79 9.71 -3.30
CA SER A 82 10.46 10.30 -3.43
C SER A 82 9.41 9.22 -3.62
N PHE A 83 8.26 9.40 -3.00
CA PHE A 83 7.10 8.54 -3.21
C PHE A 83 6.49 8.79 -4.59
N GLU A 84 6.11 7.69 -5.25
CA GLU A 84 5.44 7.70 -6.55
C GLU A 84 3.98 7.26 -6.42
N GLU A 85 3.10 7.87 -7.22
CA GLU A 85 1.69 7.49 -7.32
C GLU A 85 1.52 6.28 -8.25
N TYR A 86 0.62 5.36 -7.91
CA TYR A 86 0.27 4.23 -8.78
C TYR A 86 -1.10 3.67 -8.43
N LEU A 87 -1.82 3.16 -9.44
CA LEU A 87 -3.11 2.51 -9.25
C LEU A 87 -2.95 1.07 -8.74
N PRO A 88 -3.96 0.50 -8.05
CA PRO A 88 -5.30 1.07 -7.77
C PRO A 88 -5.39 1.88 -6.46
N VAL A 89 -4.27 2.20 -5.82
CA VAL A 89 -4.27 3.00 -4.58
C VAL A 89 -4.51 4.47 -4.93
N THR A 90 -5.54 5.09 -4.36
CA THR A 90 -5.76 6.54 -4.56
C THR A 90 -4.70 7.34 -3.82
N LEU A 91 -4.47 8.58 -4.25
CA LEU A 91 -3.48 9.45 -3.61
C LEU A 91 -3.80 9.70 -2.12
N SER A 92 -5.08 9.90 -1.77
CA SER A 92 -5.53 10.02 -0.39
C SER A 92 -5.21 8.78 0.45
N GLN A 93 -5.43 7.58 -0.10
CA GLN A 93 -5.10 6.31 0.54
C GLN A 93 -3.59 6.17 0.74
N LEU A 94 -2.78 6.53 -0.25
CA LEU A 94 -1.32 6.51 -0.16
C LEU A 94 -0.84 7.41 1.00
N VAL A 95 -1.29 8.67 1.04
CA VAL A 95 -0.91 9.64 2.08
C VAL A 95 -1.37 9.19 3.47
N LYS A 96 -2.65 8.82 3.63
CA LYS A 96 -3.19 8.33 4.93
C LYS A 96 -2.46 7.07 5.39
N GLY A 97 -2.17 6.15 4.46
CA GLY A 97 -1.42 4.93 4.70
C GLY A 97 -0.02 5.19 5.26
N ILE A 98 0.74 6.07 4.61
CA ILE A 98 2.09 6.48 5.04
C ILE A 98 2.04 7.15 6.42
N TYR A 99 1.13 8.11 6.60
CA TYR A 99 0.96 8.82 7.87
C TYR A 99 0.70 7.87 9.04
N PHE A 100 -0.31 6.99 8.93
CA PHE A 100 -0.62 6.05 10.01
C PHE A 100 0.49 5.02 10.26
N TYR A 101 1.25 4.64 9.22
CA TYR A 101 2.42 3.79 9.40
C TYR A 101 3.53 4.52 10.19
N GLY A 102 3.75 5.81 9.92
CA GLY A 102 4.63 6.67 10.70
C GLY A 102 4.21 6.73 12.18
N GLN A 103 2.92 6.97 12.46
CA GLN A 103 2.38 6.96 13.82
C GLN A 103 2.59 5.60 14.54
N ALA A 104 2.46 4.48 13.82
CA ALA A 104 2.74 3.17 14.37
C ALA A 104 4.23 3.01 14.76
N ALA A 105 5.14 3.50 13.91
CA ALA A 105 6.57 3.49 14.20
C ALA A 105 6.92 4.34 15.43
N GLU A 106 6.32 5.52 15.59
CA GLU A 106 6.46 6.35 16.80
C GLU A 106 5.96 5.64 18.06
N CYS A 107 4.81 4.95 17.98
CA CYS A 107 4.28 4.17 19.10
C CYS A 107 5.25 3.05 19.50
N ARG A 108 5.84 2.34 18.53
CA ARG A 108 6.85 1.31 18.78
C ARG A 108 8.05 1.86 19.54
N GLU A 109 8.55 3.02 19.13
CA GLU A 109 9.70 3.68 19.77
C GLU A 109 9.37 4.07 21.22
N VAL A 110 8.19 4.67 21.45
CA VAL A 110 7.75 5.09 22.79
C VAL A 110 7.49 3.90 23.72
N GLU A 111 6.90 2.82 23.23
CA GLU A 111 6.62 1.63 24.03
C GLU A 111 7.86 0.76 24.28
N GLY A 112 8.91 0.90 23.46
CA GLY A 112 10.15 0.12 23.58
C GLY A 112 9.98 -1.37 23.24
N LYS A 113 8.86 -1.76 22.64
CA LYS A 113 8.57 -3.14 22.21
C LYS A 113 7.86 -3.15 20.85
N ALA A 114 8.14 -4.17 20.05
CA ALA A 114 7.45 -4.38 18.78
C ALA A 114 6.03 -4.93 19.01
N PHE A 115 5.09 -4.45 18.19
CA PHE A 115 3.70 -4.86 18.12
C PHE A 115 2.94 -4.65 19.44
N GLY A 116 3.16 -3.48 20.05
CA GLY A 116 2.31 -2.95 21.11
C GLY A 116 0.87 -2.68 20.65
N ASP A 117 -0.04 -2.47 21.60
CA ASP A 117 -1.47 -2.30 21.27
C ASP A 117 -1.71 -1.02 20.45
N ASN A 118 -1.05 0.09 20.79
CA ASN A 118 -1.18 1.34 20.03
C ASN A 118 -0.55 1.21 18.63
N GLU A 119 0.63 0.59 18.54
CA GLU A 119 1.27 0.29 17.26
C GLU A 119 0.32 -0.53 16.36
N LEU A 120 -0.26 -1.62 16.89
CA LEU A 120 -1.17 -2.48 16.13
C LEU A 120 -2.45 -1.77 15.72
N GLU A 121 -2.96 -0.86 16.54
CA GLU A 121 -4.13 -0.04 16.20
C GLU A 121 -3.84 0.85 14.99
N PHE A 122 -2.71 1.57 14.99
CA PHE A 122 -2.29 2.41 13.87
C PHE A 122 -1.91 1.59 12.63
N LEU A 123 -1.27 0.42 12.78
CA LEU A 123 -0.99 -0.49 11.67
C LEU A 123 -2.29 -0.96 10.99
N ARG A 124 -3.34 -1.29 11.76
CA ARG A 124 -4.63 -1.68 11.18
C ARG A 124 -5.29 -0.53 10.40
N LYS A 125 -5.11 0.72 10.83
CA LYS A 125 -5.59 1.90 10.10
C LYS A 125 -4.81 2.18 8.84
N SER A 126 -3.50 2.06 8.90
CA SER A 126 -2.66 2.12 7.72
C SER A 126 -3.02 1.01 6.70
N ALA A 127 -3.32 -0.20 7.17
CA ALA A 127 -3.79 -1.30 6.33
C ALA A 127 -5.21 -1.09 5.77
N HIS A 128 -6.09 -0.36 6.49
CA HIS A 128 -7.39 0.04 5.97
C HIS A 128 -7.26 0.91 4.72
N HIS A 129 -6.23 1.76 4.66
CA HIS A 129 -5.84 2.52 3.46
C HIS A 129 -4.90 1.76 2.52
N HIS A 130 -4.86 0.43 2.65
CA HIS A 130 -4.09 -0.45 1.79
C HIS A 130 -2.61 -0.08 1.71
N CYS A 131 -1.98 0.29 2.83
CA CYS A 131 -0.54 0.57 2.85
C CYS A 131 0.30 -0.71 2.84
N PHE A 132 1.24 -0.81 1.90
CA PHE A 132 2.17 -1.95 1.80
C PHE A 132 2.95 -2.18 3.09
N TYR A 133 3.47 -1.12 3.70
CA TYR A 133 4.29 -1.21 4.91
C TYR A 133 3.51 -1.79 6.09
N ALA A 134 2.23 -1.45 6.20
CA ALA A 134 1.35 -2.01 7.21
C ALA A 134 1.04 -3.48 6.96
N TYR A 135 0.72 -3.88 5.72
CA TYR A 135 0.52 -5.30 5.39
C TYR A 135 1.78 -6.13 5.63
N ASN A 136 2.97 -5.60 5.32
CA ASN A 136 4.25 -6.25 5.60
C ASN A 136 4.49 -6.43 7.12
N SER A 137 4.24 -5.38 7.90
CA SER A 137 4.42 -5.43 9.36
C SER A 137 3.38 -6.33 10.05
N LEU A 138 2.11 -6.25 9.64
CA LEU A 138 1.03 -7.07 10.20
C LEU A 138 1.15 -8.55 9.83
N SER A 139 1.60 -8.88 8.62
CA SER A 139 1.92 -10.27 8.25
C SER A 139 3.09 -10.80 9.09
N THR A 140 4.12 -9.99 9.35
CA THR A 140 5.22 -10.36 10.25
C THR A 140 4.73 -10.60 11.68
N TRP A 141 3.90 -9.70 12.23
CA TRP A 141 3.27 -9.88 13.54
C TRP A 141 2.47 -11.17 13.62
N ALA A 142 1.60 -11.42 12.65
CA ALA A 142 0.77 -12.61 12.62
C ALA A 142 1.61 -13.89 12.48
N TYR A 143 2.69 -13.84 11.69
CA TYR A 143 3.61 -14.97 11.54
C TYR A 143 4.28 -15.33 12.86
N GLU A 144 4.76 -14.36 13.62
CA GLU A 144 5.38 -14.62 14.92
C GLU A 144 4.36 -15.18 15.94
N LYS A 145 3.10 -14.71 15.89
CA LYS A 145 2.00 -15.31 16.70
C LYS A 145 1.74 -16.76 16.31
N TYR A 146 1.71 -17.06 15.01
CA TYR A 146 1.56 -18.43 14.51
C TYR A 146 2.71 -19.33 14.97
N LYS A 147 3.95 -18.85 14.84
CA LYS A 147 5.16 -19.56 15.26
C LYS A 147 5.21 -19.85 16.77
N MET A 148 4.54 -19.02 17.59
CA MET A 148 4.36 -19.25 19.03
C MET A 148 3.27 -20.28 19.37
N GLY A 149 2.62 -20.88 18.36
CA GLY A 149 1.61 -21.94 18.54
C GLY A 149 0.15 -21.46 18.40
N LEU A 150 -0.08 -20.19 18.06
CA LEU A 150 -1.44 -19.69 17.77
C LEU A 150 -1.81 -20.00 16.31
N ASN A 151 -2.21 -21.24 16.05
CA ASN A 151 -2.39 -21.80 14.70
C ASN A 151 -3.24 -20.93 13.74
N ASP A 152 -4.31 -20.31 14.23
CA ASP A 152 -5.23 -19.51 13.42
C ASP A 152 -4.59 -18.24 12.84
N TYR A 153 -3.47 -17.78 13.41
CA TYR A 153 -2.76 -16.61 12.90
C TYR A 153 -2.04 -16.87 11.56
N SER A 154 -1.87 -18.14 11.15
CA SER A 154 -1.40 -18.46 9.81
C SER A 154 -2.34 -17.90 8.72
N LEU A 155 -3.66 -17.90 8.97
CA LEU A 155 -4.67 -17.34 8.08
C LEU A 155 -4.52 -15.81 7.97
N LEU A 156 -4.28 -15.12 9.09
CA LEU A 156 -4.04 -13.68 9.10
C LEU A 156 -2.74 -13.31 8.39
N THR A 157 -1.69 -14.10 8.60
CA THR A 157 -0.40 -13.93 7.92
C THR A 157 -0.60 -13.92 6.40
N LEU A 158 -1.30 -14.93 5.89
CA LEU A 158 -1.58 -15.05 4.46
C LEU A 158 -2.54 -13.96 3.98
N HIS A 159 -3.58 -13.62 4.76
CA HIS A 159 -4.56 -12.60 4.42
C HIS A 159 -3.91 -11.23 4.16
N TYR A 160 -3.00 -10.79 5.03
CA TYR A 160 -2.32 -9.50 4.84
C TYR A 160 -1.43 -9.50 3.60
N ALA A 161 -0.73 -10.61 3.33
CA ALA A 161 0.08 -10.73 2.12
C ALA A 161 -0.76 -10.80 0.84
N GLN A 162 -1.93 -11.47 0.88
CA GLN A 162 -2.92 -11.46 -0.21
C GLN A 162 -3.42 -10.06 -0.46
N LYS A 163 -3.76 -9.31 0.59
CA LYS A 163 -4.15 -7.91 0.46
C LYS A 163 -3.05 -7.08 -0.18
N ALA A 164 -1.79 -7.26 0.20
CA ALA A 164 -0.70 -6.56 -0.47
C ALA A 164 -0.61 -6.87 -1.97
N SER A 165 -0.85 -8.12 -2.39
CA SER A 165 -0.86 -8.51 -3.81
C SER A 165 -2.00 -7.89 -4.64
N GLN A 166 -3.07 -7.40 -4.00
CA GLN A 166 -4.18 -6.73 -4.67
C GLN A 166 -3.85 -5.29 -5.06
N TYR A 167 -2.98 -4.61 -4.30
CA TYR A 167 -2.76 -3.17 -4.45
C TYR A 167 -1.33 -2.81 -4.85
N HIS A 168 -0.34 -3.67 -4.60
CA HIS A 168 1.09 -3.31 -4.69
C HIS A 168 1.89 -4.16 -5.66
N TRP A 169 1.26 -4.64 -6.74
CA TRP A 169 1.96 -5.21 -7.89
C TRP A 169 3.06 -6.20 -7.49
N THR A 170 4.26 -6.08 -8.06
CA THR A 170 5.41 -6.96 -7.78
C THR A 170 5.77 -7.05 -6.29
N PRO A 171 5.95 -5.95 -5.53
CA PRO A 171 6.18 -6.02 -4.08
C PRO A 171 5.13 -6.81 -3.31
N GLY A 172 3.84 -6.63 -3.64
CA GLY A 172 2.74 -7.36 -3.03
C GLY A 172 2.84 -8.86 -3.23
N TYR A 173 3.11 -9.30 -4.47
CA TYR A 173 3.31 -10.72 -4.77
C TYR A 173 4.61 -11.28 -4.18
N LEU A 174 5.66 -10.47 -4.04
CA LEU A 174 6.89 -10.90 -3.34
C LEU A 174 6.67 -11.09 -1.84
N LEU A 175 5.85 -10.24 -1.20
CA LEU A 175 5.44 -10.45 0.18
C LEU A 175 4.64 -11.74 0.34
N PHE A 176 3.70 -12.01 -0.58
CA PHE A 176 2.95 -13.26 -0.59
C PHE A 176 3.86 -14.48 -0.80
N TYR A 177 4.76 -14.43 -1.78
CA TYR A 177 5.79 -15.45 -2.00
C TYR A 177 6.56 -15.76 -0.71
N LYS A 178 7.10 -14.72 -0.07
CA LYS A 178 7.90 -14.88 1.15
C LYS A 178 7.07 -15.43 2.32
N THR A 179 5.83 -14.98 2.43
CA THR A 179 4.88 -15.47 3.44
C THR A 179 4.63 -16.95 3.28
N CYS A 180 4.35 -17.43 2.06
CA CYS A 180 4.16 -18.84 1.79
C CYS A 180 5.40 -19.68 2.11
N LEU A 181 6.60 -19.18 1.80
CA LEU A 181 7.85 -19.85 2.21
C LEU A 181 7.98 -19.96 3.75
N ASN A 182 7.67 -18.89 4.47
CA ASN A 182 7.73 -18.87 5.93
C ASN A 182 6.72 -19.85 6.57
N LEU A 183 5.52 -19.97 5.99
CA LEU A 183 4.52 -20.95 6.41
C LEU A 183 4.93 -22.38 6.06
N ALA A 184 5.60 -22.59 4.92
CA ALA A 184 6.11 -23.90 4.52
C ALA A 184 7.10 -24.47 5.55
N ILE A 185 7.94 -23.62 6.16
CA ILE A 185 8.93 -24.04 7.18
C ILE A 185 8.25 -24.65 8.41
N LEU A 186 7.06 -24.17 8.79
CA LEU A 186 6.34 -24.61 9.98
C LEU A 186 5.27 -25.67 9.68
N SER A 187 5.03 -25.99 8.40
CA SER A 187 4.01 -26.93 7.97
C SER A 187 4.54 -28.37 7.91
N HIS A 188 3.75 -29.33 8.41
CA HIS A 188 4.00 -30.76 8.23
C HIS A 188 3.85 -31.23 6.77
N SER A 189 3.10 -30.47 5.95
CA SER A 189 2.84 -30.75 4.55
C SER A 189 3.16 -29.51 3.70
N PRO A 190 4.43 -29.18 3.48
CA PRO A 190 4.84 -27.89 2.92
C PRO A 190 4.63 -27.78 1.40
N SER A 191 4.21 -28.85 0.72
CA SER A 191 4.11 -28.88 -0.75
C SER A 191 3.17 -27.81 -1.29
N LEU A 192 1.98 -27.61 -0.67
CA LEU A 192 1.02 -26.61 -1.13
C LEU A 192 1.56 -25.18 -0.94
N PRO A 193 2.07 -24.76 0.23
CA PRO A 193 2.74 -23.47 0.40
C PRO A 193 3.86 -23.20 -0.63
N TYR A 194 4.69 -24.19 -0.96
CA TYR A 194 5.72 -24.00 -2.00
C TYR A 194 5.14 -23.82 -3.41
N GLN A 195 4.03 -24.49 -3.74
CA GLN A 195 3.35 -24.29 -5.02
C GLN A 195 2.76 -22.88 -5.12
N GLU A 196 2.10 -22.39 -4.07
CA GLU A 196 1.57 -21.03 -4.02
C GLU A 196 2.69 -19.97 -4.03
N ALA A 197 3.79 -20.24 -3.34
CA ALA A 197 4.99 -19.40 -3.38
C ALA A 197 5.51 -19.27 -4.83
N LEU A 198 5.64 -20.39 -5.55
CA LEU A 198 6.11 -20.38 -6.93
C LEU A 198 5.16 -19.58 -7.85
N GLU A 199 3.85 -19.79 -7.73
CA GLU A 199 2.86 -19.04 -8.51
C GLU A 199 3.02 -17.53 -8.32
N ALA A 200 3.08 -17.07 -7.06
CA ALA A 200 3.22 -15.66 -6.74
C ALA A 200 4.56 -15.07 -7.20
N LEU A 201 5.66 -15.82 -7.09
CA LEU A 201 6.97 -15.38 -7.57
C LEU A 201 6.98 -15.18 -9.10
N LEU A 202 6.31 -16.07 -9.84
CA LEU A 202 6.18 -15.95 -11.29
C LEU A 202 5.30 -14.77 -11.70
N ILE A 203 4.19 -14.53 -10.99
CA ILE A 203 3.35 -13.33 -11.20
C ILE A 203 4.16 -12.07 -10.92
N ALA A 204 4.88 -12.01 -9.80
CA ALA A 204 5.73 -10.87 -9.43
C ALA A 204 6.73 -10.53 -10.54
N ARG A 205 7.37 -11.54 -11.14
CA ARG A 205 8.30 -11.35 -12.27
C ARG A 205 7.61 -10.78 -13.50
N LYS A 206 6.43 -11.30 -13.85
CA LYS A 206 5.66 -10.88 -15.05
C LYS A 206 5.13 -9.45 -14.93
N LEU A 207 4.88 -8.98 -13.71
CA LEU A 207 4.41 -7.62 -13.45
C LEU A 207 5.56 -6.60 -13.31
N ALA A 208 6.81 -7.05 -13.16
CA ALA A 208 7.93 -6.19 -12.72
C ALA A 208 8.27 -5.05 -13.67
N GLU A 209 7.92 -5.16 -14.95
CA GLU A 209 8.24 -4.17 -15.98
C GLU A 209 7.11 -3.17 -16.23
N HIS A 210 5.93 -3.36 -15.62
CA HIS A 210 4.81 -2.43 -15.78
C HIS A 210 5.09 -1.11 -15.03
N PRO A 211 4.78 0.09 -15.60
CA PRO A 211 5.05 1.37 -14.96
C PRO A 211 4.55 1.49 -13.52
N TYR A 212 3.29 1.14 -13.26
CA TYR A 212 2.74 1.13 -11.89
C TYR A 212 3.46 0.18 -10.94
N SER A 213 4.00 -0.93 -11.46
CA SER A 213 4.79 -1.86 -10.66
C SER A 213 6.17 -1.29 -10.33
N ILE A 214 6.79 -0.56 -11.25
CA ILE A 214 8.06 0.14 -11.01
C ILE A 214 7.89 1.17 -9.89
N SER A 215 6.83 1.95 -9.91
CA SER A 215 6.49 2.89 -8.83
C SER A 215 6.20 2.19 -7.49
N ALA A 216 5.50 1.05 -7.52
CA ALA A 216 5.30 0.23 -6.34
C ALA A 216 6.63 -0.30 -5.78
N ILE A 217 7.57 -0.72 -6.63
CA ILE A 217 8.92 -1.15 -6.25
C ILE A 217 9.71 0.00 -5.63
N ASN A 218 9.68 1.19 -6.25
CA ASN A 218 10.32 2.38 -5.71
C ASN A 218 9.85 2.66 -4.29
N ASN A 219 8.53 2.74 -4.08
CA ASN A 219 7.96 3.03 -2.77
C ASN A 219 8.31 1.92 -1.76
N ALA A 220 7.96 0.66 -2.07
CA ALA A 220 8.12 -0.47 -1.15
C ALA A 220 9.55 -0.65 -0.61
N TYR A 221 10.55 -0.25 -1.39
CA TYR A 221 11.97 -0.44 -1.09
C TYR A 221 12.75 0.88 -0.97
N PHE A 222 12.06 2.01 -0.83
CA PHE A 222 12.64 3.33 -0.61
C PHE A 222 13.71 3.69 -1.66
N GLY A 223 13.42 3.51 -2.95
CA GLY A 223 14.31 3.83 -4.08
C GLY A 223 15.53 2.90 -4.24
N LYS A 224 15.75 1.96 -3.32
CA LYS A 224 16.91 1.05 -3.35
C LYS A 224 16.77 -0.04 -4.42
N GLY A 225 15.59 -0.21 -4.98
CA GLY A 225 15.28 -1.26 -5.95
C GLY A 225 15.18 -2.66 -5.33
N LEU A 226 14.74 -3.61 -6.14
CA LEU A 226 14.31 -4.94 -5.68
C LEU A 226 15.41 -5.75 -4.97
N ILE A 227 16.63 -5.74 -5.52
CA ILE A 227 17.74 -6.56 -5.01
C ILE A 227 18.28 -5.97 -3.70
N HIS A 228 18.46 -4.65 -3.63
CA HIS A 228 19.01 -4.01 -2.43
C HIS A 228 17.98 -3.90 -1.31
N GLY A 229 16.72 -3.57 -1.66
CA GLY A 229 15.62 -3.50 -0.71
C GLY A 229 15.23 -4.85 -0.10
N ASN A 230 15.52 -5.94 -0.81
CA ASN A 230 15.28 -7.31 -0.35
C ASN A 230 16.57 -8.07 -0.02
N LYS A 231 17.63 -7.34 0.38
CA LYS A 231 18.92 -7.93 0.80
C LYS A 231 18.64 -9.02 1.84
N THR A 232 19.13 -10.23 1.54
CA THR A 232 18.95 -11.53 2.24
C THR A 232 17.85 -12.47 1.73
N GLN A 233 16.87 -12.03 0.93
CA GLN A 233 15.74 -12.91 0.55
C GLN A 233 15.54 -13.08 -0.95
N PHE A 234 16.11 -12.21 -1.77
CA PHE A 234 16.00 -12.30 -3.23
C PHE A 234 17.29 -11.84 -3.91
N GLU A 235 18.00 -12.77 -4.56
CA GLU A 235 19.23 -12.47 -5.30
C GLU A 235 18.96 -12.26 -6.79
N SER A 236 18.21 -13.18 -7.40
CA SER A 236 17.79 -13.12 -8.79
C SER A 236 16.51 -13.92 -9.01
N TRP A 237 15.77 -13.57 -10.05
CA TRP A 237 14.52 -14.25 -10.41
C TRP A 237 14.73 -15.75 -10.62
N ASP A 238 15.70 -16.12 -11.45
CA ASP A 238 15.91 -17.52 -11.84
C ASP A 238 16.42 -18.37 -10.67
N LYS A 239 17.26 -17.80 -9.79
CA LYS A 239 17.72 -18.50 -8.58
C LYS A 239 16.57 -18.74 -7.61
N ALA A 240 15.76 -17.71 -7.33
CA ALA A 240 14.60 -17.84 -6.44
C ALA A 240 13.57 -18.85 -6.96
N ILE A 241 13.29 -18.84 -8.27
CA ILE A 241 12.38 -19.81 -8.91
C ILE A 241 12.91 -21.24 -8.75
N SER A 242 14.18 -21.44 -9.09
CA SER A 242 14.83 -22.75 -9.04
C SER A 242 14.90 -23.29 -7.61
N GLU A 243 15.28 -22.46 -6.63
CA GLU A 243 15.29 -22.85 -5.21
C GLU A 243 13.90 -23.21 -4.69
N THR A 244 12.85 -22.48 -5.09
CA THR A 244 11.47 -22.76 -4.67
C THR A 244 10.99 -24.11 -5.21
N ILE A 245 11.27 -24.40 -6.49
CA ILE A 245 10.97 -25.69 -7.11
C ILE A 245 11.68 -26.83 -6.38
N VAL A 246 12.99 -26.68 -6.12
CA VAL A 246 13.81 -27.70 -5.48
C VAL A 246 13.39 -27.94 -4.02
N LYS A 247 13.26 -26.88 -3.22
CA LYS A 247 12.86 -26.96 -1.81
C LYS A 247 11.44 -27.51 -1.66
N GLY A 248 10.54 -27.12 -2.55
CA GLY A 248 9.16 -27.61 -2.58
C GLY A 248 8.98 -29.01 -3.17
N LYS A 249 10.02 -29.59 -3.76
CA LYS A 249 9.97 -30.86 -4.51
C LYS A 249 8.79 -30.88 -5.49
N ILE A 250 8.57 -29.75 -6.18
CA ILE A 250 7.40 -29.56 -7.03
C ILE A 250 7.55 -30.47 -8.26
N PRO A 251 6.62 -31.41 -8.50
CA PRO A 251 6.68 -32.31 -9.66
C PRO A 251 6.64 -31.51 -10.97
N SER A 252 7.43 -31.93 -11.97
CA SER A 252 7.45 -31.30 -13.29
C SER A 252 6.07 -31.18 -13.93
N ALA A 253 5.18 -32.15 -13.68
CA ALA A 253 3.79 -32.12 -14.17
C ALA A 253 2.95 -30.96 -13.58
N LEU A 254 3.29 -30.48 -12.37
CA LEU A 254 2.64 -29.33 -11.75
C LEU A 254 3.31 -28.01 -12.11
N ILE A 255 4.61 -28.02 -12.43
CA ILE A 255 5.35 -26.80 -12.81
C ILE A 255 4.66 -26.11 -13.98
N ASN A 256 4.38 -26.80 -15.09
CA ASN A 256 3.72 -26.18 -16.26
C ASN A 256 2.37 -25.55 -15.89
N LYS A 257 1.55 -26.24 -15.08
CA LYS A 257 0.25 -25.71 -14.63
C LYS A 257 0.39 -24.45 -13.79
N ILE A 258 1.42 -24.36 -12.94
CA ILE A 258 1.70 -23.17 -12.13
C ILE A 258 2.16 -22.01 -13.02
N TYR A 259 3.00 -22.28 -14.03
CA TYR A 259 3.43 -21.28 -15.01
C TYR A 259 2.26 -20.73 -15.84
N ASP A 260 1.34 -21.60 -16.26
CA ASP A 260 0.15 -21.21 -17.02
C ASP A 260 -0.77 -20.32 -16.17
N LYS A 261 -1.09 -20.75 -14.94
CA LYS A 261 -1.89 -19.96 -13.99
C LYS A 261 -1.28 -18.60 -13.70
N ALA A 262 0.02 -18.56 -13.42
CA ALA A 262 0.74 -17.30 -13.17
C ALA A 262 0.71 -16.38 -14.38
N SER A 263 0.77 -16.93 -15.60
CA SER A 263 0.69 -16.16 -16.84
C SER A 263 -0.71 -15.62 -17.08
N GLU A 264 -1.74 -16.44 -16.89
CA GLU A 264 -3.14 -16.02 -17.02
C GLU A 264 -3.49 -14.91 -16.04
N LYS A 265 -3.14 -15.07 -14.76
CA LYS A 265 -3.43 -14.09 -13.72
C LYS A 265 -2.64 -12.79 -13.91
N ALA A 266 -1.36 -12.87 -14.27
CA ALA A 266 -0.57 -11.67 -14.58
C ALA A 266 -1.14 -10.93 -15.80
N LYS A 267 -1.58 -11.68 -16.83
CA LYS A 267 -2.22 -11.10 -18.00
C LYS A 267 -3.52 -10.38 -17.64
N GLN A 268 -4.39 -10.99 -16.81
CA GLN A 268 -5.63 -10.34 -16.36
C GLN A 268 -5.36 -9.00 -15.67
N ILE A 269 -4.36 -8.94 -14.79
CA ILE A 269 -3.96 -7.71 -14.11
C ILE A 269 -3.43 -6.68 -15.12
N LEU A 270 -2.56 -7.08 -16.04
CA LEU A 270 -1.99 -6.17 -17.04
C LEU A 270 -3.07 -5.63 -17.99
N ASP A 271 -3.98 -6.49 -18.44
CA ASP A 271 -5.08 -6.13 -19.34
C ASP A 271 -6.01 -5.08 -18.68
N GLU A 272 -6.31 -5.23 -17.38
CA GLU A 272 -7.12 -4.27 -16.60
C GLU A 272 -6.54 -2.85 -16.62
N PHE A 273 -5.22 -2.70 -16.46
CA PHE A 273 -4.55 -1.39 -16.39
C PHE A 273 -3.97 -0.89 -17.72
N THR A 274 -3.98 -1.69 -18.78
CA THR A 274 -3.52 -1.25 -20.12
C THR A 274 -4.56 -0.36 -20.81
N HIS A 275 -5.85 -0.57 -20.53
CA HIS A 275 -6.92 0.29 -21.06
C HIS A 275 -6.89 1.70 -20.45
N GLU A 276 -6.67 1.80 -19.14
CA GLU A 276 -6.60 3.10 -18.44
C GLU A 276 -5.39 3.95 -18.82
N VAL A 277 -4.24 3.33 -19.11
CA VAL A 277 -3.03 4.06 -19.53
C VAL A 277 -3.23 4.71 -20.91
N LYS A 278 -4.00 4.08 -21.81
CA LYS A 278 -4.31 4.66 -23.12
C LYS A 278 -5.24 5.86 -22.99
N ASP A 279 -6.31 5.74 -22.20
CA ASP A 279 -7.28 6.82 -22.01
C ASP A 279 -6.63 8.07 -21.39
N LYS A 280 -5.80 7.91 -20.35
CA LYS A 280 -5.03 9.03 -19.77
C LYS A 280 -4.06 9.68 -20.76
N SER A 281 -3.41 8.88 -21.62
CA SER A 281 -2.46 9.40 -22.61
C SER A 281 -3.14 10.17 -23.76
N GLU A 282 -4.43 9.93 -24.01
CA GLU A 282 -5.23 10.68 -24.98
C GLU A 282 -5.80 11.96 -24.35
N GLU A 283 -6.21 11.92 -23.07
CA GLU A 283 -6.63 13.11 -22.31
C GLU A 283 -5.47 14.12 -22.15
N GLU A 284 -4.27 13.69 -21.77
CA GLU A 284 -3.09 14.57 -21.66
C GLU A 284 -2.69 15.19 -23.01
N LYS A 285 -2.93 14.50 -24.13
CA LYS A 285 -2.70 15.08 -25.47
C LYS A 285 -3.72 16.14 -25.81
N LEU A 286 -4.99 15.92 -25.48
CA LEU A 286 -6.07 16.88 -25.70
C LEU A 286 -5.90 18.14 -24.82
N GLU A 287 -5.43 17.99 -23.58
CA GLU A 287 -5.12 19.13 -22.70
C GLU A 287 -3.93 19.96 -23.19
N ASN A 288 -2.87 19.31 -23.70
CA ASN A 288 -1.71 20.01 -24.25
C ASN A 288 -1.99 20.70 -25.59
N GLU A 289 -2.94 20.19 -26.39
CA GLU A 289 -3.40 20.86 -27.61
C GLU A 289 -4.39 22.01 -27.35
N ALA A 290 -5.08 22.01 -26.20
CA ALA A 290 -6.03 23.05 -25.79
C ALA A 290 -5.38 24.24 -25.05
N ALA A 291 -4.12 24.14 -24.62
CA ALA A 291 -3.40 25.23 -23.99
C ALA A 291 -2.95 26.27 -25.05
N PRO A 292 -3.42 27.53 -25.00
CA PRO A 292 -2.97 28.55 -25.95
C PRO A 292 -1.49 28.84 -25.72
N THR A 293 -0.68 28.68 -26.77
CA THR A 293 0.72 29.12 -26.81
C THR A 293 0.78 30.64 -26.65
N LEU A 294 0.96 31.11 -25.42
CA LEU A 294 1.37 32.48 -25.15
C LEU A 294 2.81 32.66 -25.66
N SER A 295 2.91 33.16 -26.88
CA SER A 295 4.16 33.62 -27.46
C SER A 295 4.51 34.96 -26.81
N ILE A 296 5.72 35.05 -26.23
CA ILE A 296 6.32 36.28 -25.70
C ILE A 296 6.64 37.24 -26.84
#